data_AF-A0A392PVE9-F1
#
_entry.id   AF-A0A392PVE9-F1
#
_cell.length_a   1.000
_cell.length_b   1.000
_cell.length_c   1.000
_cell.angle_alpha   90.00
_cell.angle_beta   90.00
_cell.angle_gamma   90.00
#
_symmetry.space_group_name_H-M   'P 1'
#
loop_
_entity.id
_entity.type
_entity.pdbx_description
1 polymer ?
#
loop_
_entity_poly.entity_id
_entity_poly.type
_entity_poly.pdbx_seq_one_letter_code
_entity_poly.pdbx_strand_id
1 'polypeptide(L)'
;MKTSWAEAVFSILKFQLRKASLSEDDAFTFLKGDNCADSVTYFSFSEALRKVKLIGVPYGLCFQQLQDLWNQADVDGKGVIDFEEFK
;
A
#
# COMPACT_ATOMS: atom_id res chain seq x y z
N MET A 1 -19.98 -14.73 -0.97
CA MET A 1 -19.19 -13.57 -1.42
C MET A 1 -17.77 -14.05 -1.68
N LYS A 2 -17.27 -13.91 -2.91
CA LYS A 2 -15.85 -14.11 -3.20
C LYS A 2 -15.19 -12.77 -2.98
N THR A 3 -14.46 -12.59 -1.89
CA THR A 3 -13.58 -11.43 -1.74
C THR A 3 -12.68 -11.38 -2.96
N SER A 4 -12.52 -10.21 -3.56
CA SER A 4 -11.64 -10.09 -4.72
C SER A 4 -10.22 -10.45 -4.26
N TRP A 5 -9.40 -10.99 -5.16
CA TRP A 5 -8.02 -11.34 -4.81
C TRP A 5 -7.27 -10.14 -4.21
N ALA A 6 -7.55 -8.94 -4.70
CA ALA A 6 -6.94 -7.73 -4.20
C ALA A 6 -7.50 -7.26 -2.85
N GLU A 7 -8.78 -7.45 -2.57
CA GLU A 7 -9.35 -7.21 -1.23
C GLU A 7 -8.68 -8.11 -0.16
N ALA A 8 -8.38 -9.36 -0.51
CA ALA A 8 -7.62 -10.26 0.34
C ALA A 8 -6.18 -9.78 0.56
N VAL A 9 -5.52 -9.27 -0.49
CA VAL A 9 -4.16 -8.73 -0.40
C VAL A 9 -4.12 -7.41 0.40
N PHE A 10 -5.11 -6.53 0.26
CA PHE A 10 -5.27 -5.35 1.11
C PHE A 10 -5.47 -5.72 2.57
N SER A 11 -6.29 -6.73 2.83
CA SER A 11 -6.49 -7.24 4.18
C SER A 11 -5.19 -7.80 4.78
N ILE A 12 -4.38 -8.50 3.98
CA ILE A 12 -3.05 -8.97 4.39
C ILE A 12 -2.11 -7.80 4.63
N LEU A 13 -2.11 -6.78 3.77
CA LEU A 13 -1.29 -5.58 3.95
C LEU A 13 -1.64 -4.85 5.25
N LYS A 14 -2.93 -4.53 5.44
CA LYS A 14 -3.44 -3.90 6.67
C LYS A 14 -3.09 -4.76 7.90
N PHE A 15 -3.18 -6.09 7.78
CA PHE A 15 -2.78 -7.03 8.84
C PHE A 15 -1.27 -6.98 9.15
N GLN A 16 -0.40 -6.96 8.14
CA GLN A 16 1.05 -6.90 8.36
C GLN A 16 1.47 -5.55 8.96
N LEU A 17 0.87 -4.44 8.51
CA LEU A 17 1.12 -3.11 9.08
C LEU A 17 0.70 -3.04 10.55
N ARG A 18 -0.48 -3.57 10.89
CA ARG A 18 -0.94 -3.70 12.29
C ARG A 18 -0.06 -4.62 13.12
N LYS A 19 0.42 -5.73 12.56
CA LYS A 19 1.35 -6.65 13.21
C LYS A 19 2.71 -5.99 13.49
N ALA A 20 3.12 -5.04 12.65
CA ALA A 20 4.29 -4.20 12.90
C ALA A 20 4.05 -3.12 13.98
N SER A 21 2.88 -3.10 14.62
CA SER A 21 2.47 -2.15 15.67
C SER A 21 2.48 -0.68 15.23
N LEU A 22 2.35 -0.43 13.92
CA LEU A 22 2.22 0.94 13.41
C LEU A 22 0.78 1.42 13.64
N SER A 23 0.63 2.64 14.17
CA SER A 23 -0.64 3.36 14.11
C SER A 23 -1.02 3.66 12.65
N GLU A 24 -2.26 4.06 12.38
CA GLU A 24 -2.66 4.45 11.02
C GLU A 24 -1.81 5.62 10.50
N ASP A 25 -1.53 6.62 11.35
CA ASP A 25 -0.60 7.72 11.05
C ASP A 25 0.84 7.25 10.79
N ASP A 26 1.36 6.33 11.61
CA ASP A 26 2.72 5.79 11.42
C ASP A 26 2.81 4.95 10.13
N ALA A 27 1.75 4.20 9.81
CA ALA A 27 1.67 3.41 8.59
C ALA A 27 1.55 4.31 7.35
N PHE A 28 0.75 5.37 7.42
CA PHE A 28 0.64 6.37 6.36
C PHE A 28 1.97 7.10 6.14
N THR A 29 2.61 7.55 7.23
CA THR A 29 3.94 8.17 7.20
C THR A 29 4.99 7.22 6.61
N PHE A 30 4.93 5.94 6.98
CA PHE A 30 5.80 4.91 6.41
C PHE A 30 5.64 4.75 4.89
N LEU A 31 4.39 4.70 4.40
CA LEU A 31 4.09 4.58 2.96
C LEU A 31 4.44 5.86 2.18
N LYS A 32 4.28 7.03 2.81
CA LYS A 32 4.66 8.33 2.26
C LYS A 32 6.18 8.47 2.14
N GLY A 33 6.92 7.87 3.07
CA GLY A 33 8.38 7.95 3.11
C GLY A 33 8.85 9.39 3.28
N ASP A 34 9.96 9.76 2.65
CA ASP A 34 10.52 11.11 2.70
C ASP A 34 9.80 12.11 1.78
N ASN A 35 8.64 11.75 1.24
CA ASN A 35 7.87 12.64 0.38
C ASN A 35 7.36 13.84 1.19
N CYS A 36 7.71 15.05 0.75
CA CYS A 36 7.26 16.30 1.39
C CYS A 36 5.76 16.55 1.20
N ALA A 37 5.12 15.93 0.21
CA ALA A 37 3.68 16.04 0.01
C ALA A 37 2.92 15.23 1.07
N ASP A 38 1.75 15.70 1.48
CA ASP A 38 0.84 14.99 2.40
C ASP A 38 0.02 13.90 1.69
N SER A 39 0.67 13.17 0.79
CA SER A 39 0.07 12.06 0.07
C SER A 39 1.11 10.99 -0.28
N VAL A 40 0.65 9.76 -0.38
CA VAL A 40 1.44 8.63 -0.82
C VAL A 40 1.41 8.60 -2.35
N THR A 41 2.58 8.47 -2.98
CA THR A 41 2.71 8.31 -4.44
C THR A 41 2.91 6.85 -4.80
N TYR A 42 2.68 6.47 -6.06
CA TYR A 42 2.94 5.10 -6.51
C TYR A 42 4.40 4.68 -6.21
N PHE A 43 5.33 5.61 -6.41
CA PHE A 43 6.73 5.38 -6.12
C PHE A 43 6.95 5.10 -4.62
N SER A 44 6.52 6.00 -3.74
CA SER A 44 6.74 5.83 -2.29
C SER A 44 6.04 4.59 -1.74
N PHE A 45 4.83 4.28 -2.22
CA PHE A 45 4.11 3.05 -1.92
C PHE A 45 4.91 1.81 -2.33
N SER A 46 5.41 1.77 -3.57
CA SER A 46 6.19 0.63 -4.07
C SER A 46 7.51 0.45 -3.30
N GLU A 47 8.21 1.55 -2.96
CA GLU A 47 9.43 1.50 -2.15
C GLU A 47 9.15 0.96 -0.74
N ALA A 48 8.07 1.43 -0.11
CA ALA A 48 7.66 0.98 1.21
C ALA A 48 7.34 -0.54 1.22
N LEU A 49 6.60 -1.03 0.22
CA LEU A 49 6.32 -2.47 0.05
C LEU A 49 7.59 -3.28 -0.22
N ARG A 50 8.59 -2.71 -0.90
CA ARG A 50 9.89 -3.37 -1.10
C ARG A 50 10.65 -3.49 0.22
N LYS A 51 10.64 -2.45 1.06
CA LYS A 51 11.29 -2.46 2.38
C LYS A 51 10.73 -3.55 3.29
N VAL A 52 9.43 -3.82 3.21
CA VAL A 52 8.78 -4.92 3.96
C VAL A 52 8.78 -6.26 3.20
N LYS A 53 9.51 -6.36 2.07
CA LYS A 53 9.65 -7.58 1.25
C LYS A 53 8.31 -8.15 0.75
N LEU A 54 7.33 -7.28 0.52
CA LEU A 54 6.04 -7.66 -0.08
C LEU A 54 6.08 -7.63 -1.60
N ILE A 55 7.06 -6.94 -2.20
CA ILE A 55 7.35 -6.99 -3.63
C ILE A 55 8.78 -7.49 -3.86
N GLY A 56 8.99 -8.28 -4.92
CA GLY A 56 10.30 -8.82 -5.28
C GLY A 56 10.41 -10.36 -5.19
N VAL A 57 11.59 -10.87 -5.55
CA VAL A 57 11.84 -12.32 -5.68
C VAL A 57 12.33 -12.96 -4.38
N PRO A 58 12.08 -14.26 -4.16
CA PRO A 58 11.29 -15.17 -4.99
C PRO A 58 9.78 -15.14 -4.68
N TYR A 59 9.36 -14.51 -3.58
CA TYR A 59 7.98 -14.47 -3.12
C TYR A 59 7.59 -13.03 -2.79
N GLY A 60 6.84 -12.42 -3.69
CA GLY A 60 6.35 -11.04 -3.58
C GLY A 60 5.41 -10.72 -4.73
N LEU A 61 4.69 -9.61 -4.62
CA LEU A 61 3.75 -9.17 -5.65
C LEU A 61 4.51 -8.90 -6.95
N CYS A 62 3.97 -9.38 -8.06
CA CYS A 62 4.46 -9.00 -9.38
C CYS A 62 3.99 -7.58 -9.73
N PHE A 63 4.53 -7.03 -10.83
CA PHE A 63 4.19 -5.68 -11.27
C PHE A 63 2.67 -5.48 -11.48
N GLN A 64 2.00 -6.44 -12.13
CA GLN A 64 0.56 -6.36 -12.35
C GLN A 64 -0.22 -6.31 -11.03
N GLN A 65 0.14 -7.18 -10.09
CA GLN A 65 -0.49 -7.25 -8.78
C GLN A 65 -0.28 -5.97 -7.96
N LEU A 66 0.92 -5.38 -8.03
CA LEU A 66 1.22 -4.10 -7.40
C LEU A 66 0.40 -2.97 -8.02
N GLN A 67 0.23 -2.97 -9.34
CA GLN A 67 -0.58 -1.99 -10.07
C GLN A 67 -2.07 -2.14 -9.76
N ASP A 68 -2.57 -3.38 -9.68
CA ASP A 68 -3.96 -3.64 -9.32
C ASP A 68 -4.27 -3.18 -7.89
N LEU A 69 -3.32 -3.32 -6.97
CA LEU A 69 -3.43 -2.78 -5.62
C LEU A 69 -3.45 -1.26 -5.61
N TRP A 70 -2.56 -0.63 -6.37
CA TRP A 70 -2.52 0.82 -6.48
C TRP A 70 -3.88 1.37 -6.93
N ASN A 71 -4.42 0.85 -8.03
CA ASN A 71 -5.70 1.30 -8.60
C ASN A 71 -6.90 1.11 -7.66
N GLN A 72 -6.76 0.29 -6.62
CA GLN A 72 -7.78 0.09 -5.60
C GLN A 72 -7.62 1.01 -4.39
N ALA A 73 -6.38 1.43 -4.08
CA ALA A 73 -6.13 2.43 -3.04
C ALA A 73 -6.39 3.85 -3.53
N ASP A 74 -6.03 4.16 -4.78
CA ASP A 74 -6.31 5.43 -5.46
C ASP A 74 -7.75 5.39 -5.99
N VAL A 75 -8.72 5.56 -5.08
CA VAL A 75 -10.15 5.31 -5.33
C VAL A 75 -10.71 6.34 -6.30
N ASP A 76 -10.26 7.59 -6.20
CA ASP A 76 -10.74 8.66 -7.08
C ASP A 76 -9.87 8.87 -8.34
N GLY A 77 -8.74 8.16 -8.43
CA GLY A 77 -7.87 8.16 -9.60
C GLY A 77 -7.03 9.44 -9.76
N LYS A 78 -6.78 10.18 -8.67
CA LYS A 78 -5.90 11.36 -8.67
C LYS A 78 -4.42 11.00 -8.89
N GLY A 79 -4.05 9.72 -8.79
CA GLY A 79 -2.66 9.28 -8.94
C GLY A 79 -1.83 9.44 -7.66
N VAL A 80 -2.49 9.69 -6.53
CA VAL A 80 -1.92 9.74 -5.18
C VAL A 80 -2.95 9.19 -4.20
N ILE A 81 -2.50 8.63 -3.08
CA ILE A 81 -3.39 8.19 -1.99
C ILE A 81 -3.29 9.22 -0.88
N ASP A 82 -4.39 9.91 -0.59
CA ASP A 82 -4.50 10.78 0.59
C ASP A 82 -4.85 9.99 1.87
N PHE A 83 -4.86 10.66 3.01
CA PHE A 83 -5.12 9.98 4.29
C PHE A 83 -6.54 9.42 4.40
N GLU A 84 -7.52 10.04 3.72
CA GLU A 84 -8.90 9.55 3.72
C GLU A 84 -9.04 8.30 2.84
N GLU A 85 -8.34 8.25 1.70
CA GLU A 85 -8.26 7.04 0.86
C GLU A 85 -7.49 5.89 1.53
N PHE A 86 -6.53 6.21 2.40
CA PHE A 86 -5.76 5.20 3.12
C PHE A 86 -6.56 4.44 4.20
N LYS A 87 -7.52 5.13 4.84
CA LYS A 87 -8.30 4.63 5.99
C LYS A 87 -9.25 3.49 5.60
#